data_AF-L0DEG0-F1
#
_entry.id   AF-L0DEG0-F1
#
_cell.length_a   1.000
_cell.length_b   1.000
_cell.length_c   1.000
_cell.angle_alpha   90.00
_cell.angle_beta   90.00
_cell.angle_gamma   90.00
#
_symmetry.space_group_name_H-M   'P 1'
#
loop_
_entity.id
_entity.type
_entity.pdbx_description
1 polymer ?
#
loop_
_entity_poly.entity_id
_entity_poly.type
_entity_poly.pdbx_seq_one_letter_code
_entity_poly.pdbx_strand_id
1 'polypeptide(L)'
;MFFLFLLALWIMFALFGSWIASAKGRSSLEGFVIGFLFGPLGCLIEALLPTLAYATPSPFHAVTITPEQAAEAEQEEERRRKYQFDRDMLIAERQAKLDAQRDAALELARKQADETRRQAWAWFNRVVIRFGWFRALPETAQPIVVGLAVALPVICVIVILFQPVKPEPSNETRSAPAPQIEQVDSDPPPPF
;
A
#
# COMPACT_ATOMS: atom_id res chain seq x y z
N MET A 1 -13.28 -11.80 -15.27
CA MET A 1 -13.92 -12.75 -14.31
C MET A 1 -13.08 -14.00 -14.08
N PHE A 2 -12.61 -14.71 -15.10
CA PHE A 2 -11.78 -15.92 -14.96
C PHE A 2 -10.57 -15.76 -14.02
N PHE A 3 -9.84 -14.65 -14.13
CA PHE A 3 -8.68 -14.36 -13.26
C PHE A 3 -9.06 -14.25 -11.77
N LEU A 4 -10.22 -13.66 -11.44
CA LEU A 4 -10.69 -13.53 -10.06
C LEU A 4 -11.05 -14.88 -9.45
N PHE A 5 -11.62 -15.79 -10.26
CA PHE A 5 -11.94 -17.15 -9.83
C PHE A 5 -10.68 -17.96 -9.47
N LEU A 6 -9.65 -17.89 -10.32
CA LEU A 6 -8.36 -18.54 -10.06
C LEU A 6 -7.69 -18.00 -8.79
N LEU A 7 -7.70 -16.67 -8.60
CA LEU A 7 -7.14 -16.04 -7.42
C LEU A 7 -7.87 -16.48 -6.14
N ALA A 8 -9.21 -16.51 -6.17
CA ALA A 8 -10.02 -16.97 -5.04
C ALA A 8 -9.72 -18.43 -4.68
N LEU A 9 -9.55 -19.30 -5.68
CA LEU A 9 -9.19 -20.70 -5.49
C LEU A 9 -7.81 -20.85 -4.82
N TRP A 10 -6.82 -20.05 -5.24
CA TRP A 10 -5.48 -20.02 -4.62
C TRP A 10 -5.51 -19.56 -3.16
N ILE A 11 -6.28 -18.51 -2.85
CA ILE A 11 -6.46 -18.04 -1.47
C ILE A 11 -7.11 -19.12 -0.61
N MET A 12 -8.08 -19.87 -1.16
CA MET A 12 -8.71 -20.97 -0.44
C MET A 12 -7.70 -22.07 -0.05
N PHE A 13 -6.78 -22.45 -0.94
CA PHE A 13 -5.73 -23.42 -0.62
C PHE A 13 -4.72 -22.89 0.40
N ALA A 14 -4.38 -21.60 0.35
CA ALA A 14 -3.52 -20.98 1.36
C ALA A 14 -4.14 -21.03 2.76
N LEU A 15 -5.43 -20.71 2.88
CA LEU A 15 -6.16 -20.81 4.15
C LEU A 15 -6.24 -22.26 4.65
N PHE A 16 -6.45 -23.22 3.74
CA PHE A 16 -6.50 -24.63 4.09
C PHE A 16 -5.14 -25.15 4.60
N GLY A 17 -4.03 -24.77 3.95
CA GLY A 17 -2.67 -25.07 4.41
C GLY A 17 -2.38 -24.47 5.79
N SER A 18 -2.76 -23.21 6.02
CA SER A 18 -2.64 -22.54 7.33
C SER A 18 -3.37 -23.29 8.44
N TRP A 19 -4.55 -23.83 8.14
CA TRP A 19 -5.35 -24.60 9.10
C TRP A 19 -4.69 -25.95 9.43
N ILE A 20 -4.19 -26.68 8.43
CA ILE A 20 -3.45 -27.95 8.64
C ILE A 20 -2.19 -27.72 9.49
N ALA A 21 -1.42 -26.67 9.20
CA ALA A 21 -0.23 -26.31 9.98
C ALA A 21 -0.57 -26.03 11.45
N SER A 22 -1.63 -25.26 11.70
CA SER A 22 -2.10 -24.96 13.06
C SER A 22 -2.55 -26.21 13.82
N ALA A 23 -3.27 -27.12 13.16
CA ALA A 23 -3.69 -28.39 13.74
C ALA A 23 -2.50 -29.29 14.13
N LYS A 24 -1.34 -29.09 13.49
CA LYS A 24 -0.10 -29.83 13.74
C LYS A 24 0.89 -29.13 14.66
N GLY A 25 0.50 -28.01 15.26
CA GLY A 25 1.36 -27.22 16.13
C GLY A 25 2.51 -26.52 15.40
N ARG A 26 2.37 -26.29 14.09
CA ARG A 26 3.30 -25.51 13.27
C ARG A 26 2.87 -24.05 13.17
N SER A 27 3.76 -23.21 12.65
CA SER A 27 3.44 -21.81 12.35
C SER A 27 2.36 -21.76 11.26
N SER A 28 1.24 -21.10 11.53
CA SER A 28 0.17 -20.90 10.55
C SER A 28 0.66 -20.23 9.26
N LEU A 29 1.68 -19.38 9.36
CA LEU A 29 2.29 -18.69 8.21
C LEU A 29 3.01 -19.67 7.27
N GLU A 30 3.65 -20.72 7.80
CA GLU A 30 4.33 -21.76 7.00
C GLU A 30 3.31 -22.48 6.12
N GLY A 31 2.21 -22.96 6.73
CA GLY A 31 1.12 -23.61 6.01
C GLY A 31 0.43 -22.70 4.99
N PHE A 32 0.29 -21.40 5.30
CA PHE A 32 -0.28 -20.43 4.36
C PHE A 32 0.58 -20.28 3.10
N VAL A 33 1.90 -20.10 3.27
CA VAL A 33 2.84 -19.89 2.16
C VAL A 33 2.95 -21.15 1.29
N ILE A 34 3.06 -22.33 1.91
CA ILE A 34 3.15 -23.61 1.17
C ILE A 34 1.84 -23.90 0.42
N GLY A 35 0.69 -23.70 1.09
CA GLY A 35 -0.64 -23.88 0.49
C GLY A 35 -0.94 -22.88 -0.63
N PHE A 36 -0.42 -21.65 -0.54
CA PHE A 36 -0.47 -20.70 -1.66
C PHE A 36 0.40 -21.21 -2.80
N LEU A 37 1.73 -21.31 -2.65
CA LEU A 37 2.68 -21.59 -3.74
C LEU A 37 2.39 -22.88 -4.53
N PHE A 38 1.95 -23.93 -3.85
CA PHE A 38 1.77 -25.26 -4.45
C PHE A 38 0.30 -25.69 -4.55
N GLY A 39 -0.64 -24.81 -4.17
CA GLY A 39 -2.08 -25.08 -4.17
C GLY A 39 -2.45 -26.38 -3.44
N PRO A 40 -3.14 -27.32 -4.10
CA PRO A 40 -3.54 -28.59 -3.48
C PRO A 40 -2.34 -29.48 -3.10
N LEU A 41 -1.23 -29.42 -3.84
CA LEU A 41 -0.03 -30.20 -3.53
C LEU A 41 0.65 -29.68 -2.25
N GLY A 42 0.62 -28.37 -2.04
CA GLY A 42 1.12 -27.74 -0.82
C GLY A 42 0.38 -28.20 0.43
N CYS A 43 -0.94 -28.28 0.34
CA CYS A 43 -1.77 -28.81 1.43
C CYS A 43 -1.44 -30.28 1.75
N LEU A 44 -1.13 -31.10 0.73
CA LEU A 44 -0.73 -32.50 0.91
C LEU A 44 0.65 -32.63 1.58
N ILE A 45 1.61 -31.78 1.19
CA ILE A 45 2.94 -31.73 1.81
C ILE A 45 2.81 -31.36 3.29
N GLU A 46 2.04 -30.31 3.60
CA GLU A 46 1.77 -29.90 4.99
C GLU A 46 1.08 -31.01 5.79
N ALA A 47 0.17 -31.75 5.15
CA ALA A 47 -0.51 -32.91 5.73
C ALA A 47 0.41 -34.14 5.95
N LEU A 48 1.55 -34.24 5.27
CA LEU A 48 2.55 -35.30 5.47
C LEU A 48 3.64 -34.93 6.48
N LEU A 49 3.83 -33.63 6.76
CA LEU A 49 4.83 -33.18 7.72
C LEU A 49 4.53 -33.68 9.15
N PRO A 50 5.55 -34.06 9.93
CA PRO A 50 5.35 -34.53 11.29
C PRO A 50 4.83 -33.40 12.20
N THR A 51 3.93 -33.77 13.11
CA THR A 51 3.40 -32.89 14.16
C THR A 51 4.52 -32.48 15.11
N LEU A 52 4.72 -31.17 15.29
CA LEU A 52 5.64 -30.67 16.30
C LEU A 52 4.97 -30.81 17.66
N ALA A 53 5.53 -31.65 18.52
CA ALA A 53 5.11 -31.69 19.91
C ALA A 53 5.39 -30.31 20.51
N TYR A 54 4.33 -29.61 20.94
CA TYR A 54 4.48 -28.36 21.66
C TYR A 54 5.41 -28.61 22.84
N ALA A 55 6.57 -27.95 22.84
CA ALA A 55 7.44 -27.94 24.00
C ALA A 55 6.63 -27.36 25.15
N THR A 56 6.37 -28.19 26.16
CA THR A 56 5.66 -27.77 27.38
C THR A 56 6.36 -26.50 27.89
N PRO A 57 5.65 -25.37 28.05
CA PRO A 57 6.28 -24.15 28.52
C PRO A 57 6.99 -24.47 29.83
N SER A 58 8.29 -24.15 29.88
CA SER A 58 9.13 -24.42 31.04
C SER A 58 8.42 -23.90 32.29
N PRO A 59 8.28 -24.71 33.35
CA PRO A 59 7.57 -24.30 34.56
C PRO A 59 8.20 -23.02 35.08
N PHE A 60 7.40 -21.95 35.15
CA PHE A 60 7.84 -20.66 35.66
C PHE A 60 8.40 -20.84 37.07
N HIS A 61 9.70 -20.58 37.24
CA HIS A 61 10.28 -20.47 38.57
C HIS A 61 9.69 -19.23 39.23
N ALA A 62 8.94 -19.44 40.32
CA ALA A 62 8.42 -18.35 41.14
C ALA A 62 9.61 -17.60 41.76
N VAL A 63 9.92 -16.43 41.22
CA VAL A 63 10.92 -15.53 41.78
C VAL A 63 10.34 -14.98 43.09
N THR A 64 10.91 -15.35 44.23
CA THR A 64 10.58 -14.73 45.53
C THR A 64 11.15 -13.33 45.57
N ILE A 65 10.29 -12.34 45.36
CA ILE A 65 10.63 -10.91 45.43
C ILE A 65 10.89 -10.54 46.90
N THR A 66 12.06 -9.98 47.19
CA THR A 66 12.37 -9.44 48.53
C THR A 66 11.64 -8.10 48.74
N PRO A 67 11.28 -7.72 49.98
CA PRO A 67 10.59 -6.45 50.24
C PRO A 67 11.37 -5.21 49.77
N GLU A 68 12.71 -5.30 49.73
CA GLU A 68 13.57 -4.27 49.16
C GLU A 68 13.38 -4.13 47.64
N GLN A 69 13.28 -5.25 46.91
CA GLN A 69 12.97 -5.25 45.48
C GLN A 69 11.56 -4.73 45.18
N ALA A 70 10.60 -4.94 46.09
CA ALA A 70 9.26 -4.40 45.95
C ALA A 70 9.25 -2.86 46.00
N ALA A 71 10.01 -2.25 46.93
CA ALA A 71 10.12 -0.80 47.03
C ALA A 71 10.84 -0.18 45.82
N GLU A 72 11.88 -0.84 45.30
CA GLU A 72 12.54 -0.41 44.06
C GLU A 72 11.61 -0.49 42.84
N ALA A 73 10.81 -1.55 42.75
CA ALA A 73 9.83 -1.74 41.68
C ALA A 73 8.77 -0.63 41.68
N GLU A 74 8.27 -0.22 42.84
CA GLU A 74 7.33 0.90 42.95
C GLU A 74 7.93 2.22 42.45
N GLN A 75 9.17 2.54 42.84
CA GLN A 75 9.87 3.73 42.35
C GLN A 75 10.17 3.67 40.85
N GLU A 76 10.44 2.48 40.31
CA GLU A 76 10.62 2.31 38.87
C GLU A 76 9.30 2.48 38.12
N GLU A 77 8.19 1.97 38.66
CA GLU A 77 6.86 2.19 38.10
C GLU A 77 6.49 3.66 38.05
N GLU A 78 6.76 4.43 39.10
CA GLU A 78 6.50 5.88 39.09
C GLU A 78 7.32 6.59 38.02
N ARG A 79 8.61 6.24 37.88
CA ARG A 79 9.46 6.76 36.80
C ARG A 79 8.91 6.37 35.44
N ARG A 80 8.52 5.11 35.24
CA ARG A 80 7.93 4.61 34.00
C ARG A 80 6.63 5.34 33.65
N ARG A 81 5.76 5.59 34.63
CA ARG A 81 4.52 6.36 34.45
C ARG A 81 4.80 7.78 34.01
N LYS A 82 5.79 8.44 34.63
CA LYS A 82 6.21 9.79 34.22
C LYS A 82 6.76 9.80 32.79
N TYR A 83 7.65 8.86 32.44
CA TYR A 83 8.18 8.75 31.08
C TYR A 83 7.09 8.42 30.04
N GLN A 84 6.12 7.57 30.39
CA GLN A 84 4.99 7.27 29.52
C GLN A 84 4.15 8.51 29.26
N PHE A 85 3.83 9.26 30.33
CA PHE A 85 3.07 10.50 30.20
C PHE A 85 3.78 11.54 29.31
N ASP A 86 5.08 11.74 29.52
CA ASP A 86 5.87 12.67 28.70
C ASP A 86 5.93 12.24 27.23
N ARG A 87 6.09 10.92 26.98
CA ARG A 87 6.10 10.36 25.63
C ARG A 87 4.75 10.54 24.94
N ASP A 88 3.66 10.28 25.64
CA ASP A 88 2.32 10.37 25.09
C ASP A 88 1.95 11.84 24.80
N MET A 89 2.40 12.78 25.63
CA MET A 89 2.27 14.22 25.38
C MET A 89 2.98 14.63 24.07
N LEU A 90 4.20 14.14 23.82
CA LEU A 90 4.94 14.43 22.58
C LEU A 90 4.26 13.83 21.34
N ILE A 91 3.70 12.63 21.48
CA ILE A 91 2.94 11.98 20.39
C ILE A 91 1.69 12.80 20.06
N ALA A 92 0.95 13.23 21.09
CA ALA A 92 -0.24 14.06 20.93
C ALA A 92 0.08 15.39 20.24
N GLU A 93 1.19 16.05 20.62
CA GLU A 93 1.63 17.30 19.99
C GLU A 93 1.97 17.08 18.49
N ARG A 94 2.66 15.99 18.17
CA ARG A 94 3.01 15.66 16.78
C ARG A 94 1.77 15.36 15.94
N GLN A 95 0.80 14.63 16.51
CA GLN A 95 -0.47 14.34 15.84
C GLN A 95 -1.26 15.61 15.57
N ALA A 96 -1.40 16.50 16.56
CA ALA A 96 -2.06 17.79 16.38
C ALA A 96 -1.44 18.64 15.26
N LYS A 97 -0.10 18.62 15.12
CA LYS A 97 0.59 19.30 14.01
C LYS A 97 0.29 18.67 12.65
N LEU A 98 0.27 17.34 12.57
CA LEU A 98 -0.06 16.62 11.34
C LEU A 98 -1.51 16.85 10.91
N ASP A 99 -2.43 16.88 11.85
CA ASP A 99 -3.84 17.14 11.58
C ASP A 99 -4.05 18.58 11.10
N ALA A 100 -3.41 19.57 11.73
CA ALA A 100 -3.41 20.95 11.25
C ALA A 100 -2.85 21.08 9.82
N GLN A 101 -1.81 20.32 9.46
CA GLN A 101 -1.27 20.29 8.10
C GLN A 101 -2.23 19.65 7.11
N ARG A 102 -2.92 18.56 7.49
CA ARG A 102 -3.94 17.92 6.65
C ARG A 102 -5.12 18.83 6.38
N ASP A 103 -5.60 19.54 7.39
CA ASP A 103 -6.71 20.48 7.24
C ASP A 103 -6.33 21.65 6.33
N ALA A 104 -5.14 22.22 6.53
CA ALA A 104 -4.62 23.26 5.64
C ALA A 104 -4.48 22.78 4.19
N ALA A 105 -4.01 21.54 3.97
CA ALA A 105 -3.90 20.95 2.64
C ALA A 105 -5.28 20.72 2.00
N LEU A 106 -6.28 20.27 2.77
CA LEU A 106 -7.64 20.08 2.31
C LEU A 106 -8.31 21.41 1.93
N GLU A 107 -8.07 22.48 2.68
CA GLU A 107 -8.57 23.82 2.32
C GLU A 107 -7.95 24.34 1.03
N LEU A 108 -6.65 24.15 0.83
CA LEU A 108 -5.99 24.51 -0.43
C LEU A 108 -6.53 23.69 -1.60
N ALA A 109 -6.74 22.39 -1.42
CA ALA A 109 -7.32 21.52 -2.44
C ALA A 109 -8.75 21.94 -2.81
N ARG A 110 -9.57 22.34 -1.83
CA ARG A 110 -10.92 22.90 -2.08
C ARG A 110 -10.86 24.19 -2.90
N LYS A 111 -9.97 25.12 -2.54
CA LYS A 111 -9.78 26.36 -3.30
C LYS A 111 -9.36 26.10 -4.74
N GLN A 112 -8.42 25.18 -4.96
CA GLN A 112 -7.99 24.77 -6.30
C GLN A 112 -9.13 24.09 -7.09
N ALA A 113 -9.92 23.23 -6.45
CA ALA A 113 -11.08 22.61 -7.09
C ALA A 113 -12.14 23.65 -7.51
N ASP A 114 -12.37 24.67 -6.69
CA ASP A 114 -13.29 25.76 -7.03
C ASP A 114 -12.74 26.65 -8.17
N GLU A 115 -11.45 26.96 -8.16
CA GLU A 115 -10.79 27.72 -9.23
C GLU A 115 -10.82 26.97 -10.56
N THR A 116 -10.45 25.68 -10.56
CA THR A 116 -10.51 24.83 -11.75
C THR A 116 -11.94 24.68 -12.28
N ARG A 117 -12.93 24.52 -11.39
CA ARG A 117 -14.35 24.50 -11.78
C ARG A 117 -14.79 25.83 -12.40
N ARG A 118 -14.39 26.97 -11.84
CA ARG A 118 -14.67 28.30 -12.41
C ARG A 118 -14.00 28.50 -13.76
N GLN A 119 -12.75 28.09 -13.91
CA GLN A 119 -12.04 28.16 -15.19
C GLN A 119 -12.69 27.26 -16.24
N ALA A 120 -13.04 26.02 -15.88
CA ALA A 120 -13.75 25.09 -16.76
C ALA A 120 -15.11 25.66 -17.17
N TRP A 121 -15.86 26.27 -16.25
CA TRP A 121 -17.15 26.90 -16.54
C TRP A 121 -17.00 28.14 -17.43
N ALA A 122 -16.00 28.98 -17.18
CA ALA A 122 -15.70 30.15 -18.01
C ALA A 122 -15.28 29.75 -19.43
N TRP A 123 -14.44 28.73 -19.57
CA TRP A 123 -14.07 28.14 -20.85
C TRP A 123 -15.30 27.57 -21.56
N PHE A 124 -16.11 26.75 -20.88
CA PHE A 124 -17.32 26.16 -21.43
C PHE A 124 -18.28 27.24 -21.91
N ASN A 125 -18.55 28.25 -21.09
CA ASN A 125 -19.43 29.35 -21.46
C ASN A 125 -18.86 30.13 -22.67
N ARG A 126 -17.55 30.35 -22.73
CA ARG A 126 -16.90 30.98 -23.89
C ARG A 126 -17.03 30.13 -25.15
N VAL A 127 -16.84 28.82 -25.07
CA VAL A 127 -16.95 27.90 -26.21
C VAL A 127 -18.40 27.80 -26.68
N VAL A 128 -19.33 27.53 -25.76
CA VAL A 128 -20.76 27.34 -26.08
C VAL A 128 -21.40 28.64 -26.58
N ILE A 129 -21.16 29.79 -25.94
CA ILE A 129 -21.71 31.07 -26.42
C ILE A 129 -21.11 31.47 -27.77
N ARG A 130 -19.80 31.23 -27.99
CA ARG A 130 -19.14 31.55 -29.26
C ARG A 130 -19.65 30.68 -30.41
N PHE A 131 -20.12 29.48 -30.12
CA PHE A 131 -20.83 28.61 -31.05
C PHE A 131 -22.32 28.94 -31.08
N GLY A 132 -22.66 30.17 -31.50
CA GLY A 132 -24.04 30.66 -31.65
C GLY A 132 -24.92 29.84 -32.59
N TRP A 133 -24.34 28.91 -33.37
CA TRP A 133 -25.06 27.93 -34.18
C TRP A 133 -25.83 26.89 -33.34
N PHE A 134 -25.49 26.71 -32.07
CA PHE A 134 -26.23 25.79 -31.18
C PHE A 134 -27.68 26.26 -30.99
N ARG A 135 -27.93 27.57 -31.00
CA ARG A 135 -29.28 28.15 -31.00
C ARG A 135 -30.01 28.01 -32.34
N ALA A 136 -29.28 27.74 -33.43
CA ALA A 136 -29.86 27.51 -34.74
C ALA A 136 -30.30 26.05 -34.95
N LEU A 137 -29.96 25.14 -34.04
CA LEU A 137 -30.42 23.75 -34.07
C LEU A 137 -31.85 23.60 -33.53
N PRO A 138 -32.69 22.71 -34.12
CA PRO A 138 -33.98 22.35 -33.56
C PRO A 138 -33.87 21.87 -32.11
N GLU A 139 -34.87 22.16 -31.26
CA GLU A 139 -34.88 21.78 -29.84
C GLU A 139 -34.65 20.28 -29.60
N THR A 140 -35.07 19.44 -30.54
CA THR A 140 -34.86 17.98 -30.49
C THR A 140 -33.41 17.55 -30.75
N ALA A 141 -32.61 18.34 -31.48
CA ALA A 141 -31.23 18.03 -31.81
C ALA A 141 -30.22 18.52 -30.76
N GLN A 142 -30.58 19.56 -30.00
CA GLN A 142 -29.74 20.14 -28.94
C GLN A 142 -29.26 19.11 -27.89
N PRO A 143 -30.13 18.28 -27.27
CA PRO A 143 -29.68 17.31 -26.28
C PRO A 143 -28.78 16.21 -26.87
N ILE A 144 -28.98 15.85 -28.14
CA ILE A 144 -28.17 14.84 -28.84
C ILE A 144 -26.75 15.38 -29.05
N VAL A 145 -26.61 16.61 -29.54
CA VAL A 145 -25.30 17.24 -29.78
C VAL A 145 -24.55 17.48 -28.47
N VAL A 146 -25.25 17.90 -27.41
CA VAL A 146 -24.65 18.03 -26.07
C VAL A 146 -24.22 16.68 -25.53
N GLY A 147 -25.08 15.66 -25.62
CA GLY A 147 -24.75 14.30 -25.20
C GLY A 147 -23.51 13.76 -25.91
N LEU A 148 -23.40 13.98 -27.22
CA LEU A 148 -22.26 13.54 -28.01
C LEU A 148 -20.98 14.31 -27.68
N ALA A 149 -21.08 15.64 -27.51
CA ALA A 149 -19.95 16.48 -27.10
C ALA A 149 -19.42 16.12 -25.69
N VAL A 150 -20.30 15.78 -24.76
CA VAL A 150 -19.94 15.33 -23.41
C VAL A 150 -19.36 13.92 -23.42
N ALA A 151 -19.87 13.02 -24.27
CA ALA A 151 -19.37 11.64 -24.39
C ALA A 151 -18.00 11.55 -25.07
N LEU A 152 -17.67 12.48 -25.96
CA LEU A 152 -16.45 12.47 -26.78
C LEU A 152 -15.14 12.36 -25.97
N PRO A 153 -14.89 13.14 -24.89
CA PRO A 153 -13.69 12.97 -24.08
C PRO A 153 -13.62 11.61 -23.37
N VAL A 154 -14.75 11.05 -22.94
CA VAL A 154 -14.80 9.70 -22.34
C VAL A 154 -14.41 8.65 -23.37
N ILE A 155 -14.95 8.77 -24.59
CA ILE A 155 -14.58 7.91 -25.72
C ILE A 155 -13.09 8.05 -26.05
N CYS A 156 -12.52 9.26 -26.05
CA CYS A 156 -11.09 9.46 -26.26
C CYS A 156 -10.23 8.80 -25.18
N VAL A 157 -10.61 8.91 -23.90
CA VAL A 157 -9.88 8.24 -22.79
C VAL A 157 -9.93 6.73 -22.95
N ILE A 158 -11.09 6.17 -23.28
CA ILE A 158 -11.24 4.73 -23.57
C ILE A 158 -10.32 4.36 -24.74
N VAL A 159 -10.35 5.09 -25.85
CA VAL A 159 -9.49 4.80 -26.99
C VAL A 159 -8.01 4.83 -26.61
N ILE A 160 -7.56 5.80 -25.80
CA ILE A 160 -6.18 5.91 -25.32
C ILE A 160 -5.79 4.72 -24.43
N LEU A 161 -6.65 4.34 -23.48
CA LEU A 161 -6.41 3.23 -22.56
C LEU A 161 -6.37 1.87 -23.27
N PHE A 162 -7.12 1.73 -24.36
CA PHE A 162 -7.17 0.52 -25.17
C PHE A 162 -6.22 0.56 -26.38
N GLN A 163 -5.34 1.57 -26.50
CA GLN A 163 -4.30 1.51 -27.53
C GLN A 163 -3.38 0.33 -27.21
N PRO A 164 -3.18 -0.61 -28.15
CA PRO A 164 -2.26 -1.71 -27.94
C PRO A 164 -0.89 -1.10 -27.67
N VAL A 165 -0.30 -1.48 -26.52
CA VAL A 165 1.08 -1.12 -26.18
C VAL A 165 1.93 -1.59 -27.35
N LYS A 166 2.43 -0.65 -28.15
CA LYS A 166 3.35 -1.00 -29.22
C LYS A 166 4.52 -1.69 -28.54
N PRO A 167 4.85 -2.95 -28.91
CA PRO A 167 5.99 -3.62 -28.33
C PRO A 167 7.18 -2.70 -28.51
N GLU A 168 7.84 -2.34 -27.40
CA GLU A 168 9.09 -1.59 -27.48
C GLU A 168 10.01 -2.35 -28.44
N PRO A 169 10.65 -1.66 -29.40
CA PRO A 169 11.66 -2.30 -30.21
C PRO A 169 12.69 -2.88 -29.24
N SER A 170 12.88 -4.20 -29.29
CA SER A 170 13.80 -4.92 -28.43
C SER A 170 15.13 -4.18 -28.43
N ASN A 171 15.51 -3.68 -27.25
CA ASN A 171 16.74 -2.94 -27.04
C ASN A 171 17.94 -3.91 -27.00
N GLU A 172 18.01 -4.80 -27.97
CA GLU A 172 18.98 -5.89 -28.12
C GLU A 172 20.38 -5.41 -28.52
N THR A 173 20.66 -4.11 -28.46
CA THR A 173 21.99 -3.58 -28.77
C THR A 173 22.34 -2.35 -27.93
N ARG A 174 22.14 -2.43 -26.62
CA ARG A 174 23.01 -1.70 -25.69
C ARG A 174 23.98 -2.68 -25.07
N SER A 175 25.10 -2.90 -25.76
CA SER A 175 26.32 -3.42 -25.16
C SER A 175 26.57 -2.63 -23.89
N ALA A 176 26.46 -3.30 -22.74
CA ALA A 176 26.85 -2.72 -21.47
C ALA A 176 28.29 -2.23 -21.61
N PRO A 177 28.59 -0.94 -21.31
CA PRO A 177 29.97 -0.53 -21.18
C PRO A 177 30.59 -1.38 -20.06
N ALA A 178 31.73 -1.99 -20.37
CA ALA A 178 32.48 -2.81 -19.43
C ALA A 178 32.65 -2.07 -18.10
N PRO A 179 32.51 -2.75 -16.96
CA PRO A 179 32.70 -2.13 -15.65
C PRO A 179 34.11 -1.52 -15.61
N GLN A 180 34.17 -0.19 -15.54
CA GLN A 180 35.41 0.48 -15.16
C GLN A 180 35.65 0.10 -13.71
N ILE A 181 36.69 -0.71 -13.49
CA ILE A 181 37.18 -1.04 -12.16
C ILE A 181 37.65 0.27 -11.56
N GLU A 182 36.83 0.84 -10.68
CA GLU A 182 37.14 2.00 -9.87
C GLU A 182 38.37 1.65 -9.03
N GLN A 183 39.49 2.24 -9.41
CA GLN A 183 40.79 2.03 -8.81
C GLN A 183 40.74 2.67 -7.41
N VAL A 184 40.45 1.85 -6.40
CA VAL A 184 40.48 2.25 -4.99
C VAL A 184 41.91 2.64 -4.65
N ASP A 185 42.12 3.95 -4.54
CA ASP A 185 43.36 4.58 -4.13
C ASP A 185 43.63 4.22 -2.66
N SER A 186 44.49 3.24 -2.45
CA SER A 186 44.90 2.80 -1.11
C SER A 186 45.98 3.75 -0.60
N ASP A 187 45.56 4.74 0.19
CA ASP A 187 46.47 5.59 0.95
C ASP A 187 47.39 4.74 1.84
N PRO A 188 48.72 4.98 1.81
CA PRO A 188 49.64 4.25 2.66
C PRO A 188 49.45 4.65 4.14
N PRO A 189 49.56 3.69 5.08
CA PRO A 189 49.44 3.98 6.50
C PRO A 189 50.56 4.92 6.98
N PRO A 190 50.28 5.78 7.97
CA PRO A 190 51.25 6.71 8.51
C PRO A 190 52.44 5.98 9.15
N PRO A 191 53.68 6.49 9.00
CA PRO A 191 54.83 5.97 9.71
C PRO A 191 54.72 6.29 11.21
N PHE A 192 55.11 5.30 12.01
CA PHE A 192 55.13 5.29 13.48
C PHE A 192 55.79 6.52 14.11
#